data_AF-A0A7X0IX35-F1
#
_entry.id   AF-A0A7X0IX35-F1
#
_cell.length_a   1.000
_cell.length_b   1.000
_cell.length_c   1.000
_cell.angle_alpha   90.00
_cell.angle_beta   90.00
_cell.angle_gamma   90.00
#
_symmetry.space_group_name_H-M   'P 1'
#
loop_
_entity.id
_entity.type
_entity.pdbx_description
1 polymer ?
#
loop_
_entity_poly.entity_id
_entity_poly.type
_entity_poly.pdbx_seq_one_letter_code
_entity_poly.pdbx_strand_id
1 'polypeptide(L)'
;MVMRKGAGKDEAAMIAREDVLPSVDGDELEPRFRAVTGGGERRGIRLERIYWDGLGRMSEAGGISIGDLVYHTAAEMPETGNLASLLRVLSFKWVLSRLDAVEDVASLTNLNAVLQASPTPAVVLTQERGIKLFNDAFLKMLRHRLPMIDDVQQTARTLRLSIDTQIEEVLSVLLANRGKTLNTGFKIGLGSQSLTGHINLALAPTHEAPMLIGYISV
;
A
#
# COMPACT_ATOMS: atom_id res chain seq x y z
N MET A 1 -35.44 31.64 -11.43
CA MET A 1 -34.21 31.36 -12.19
C MET A 1 -33.02 31.89 -11.41
N VAL A 2 -32.42 31.05 -10.56
CA VAL A 2 -31.06 31.21 -10.07
C VAL A 2 -30.48 29.80 -10.00
N MET A 3 -29.52 29.54 -10.89
CA MET A 3 -28.68 28.36 -10.91
C MET A 3 -27.80 28.34 -9.66
N ARG A 4 -27.71 27.23 -8.94
CA ARG A 4 -26.52 26.89 -8.16
C ARG A 4 -25.89 25.62 -8.72
N LYS A 5 -24.83 25.89 -9.46
CA LYS A 5 -23.83 25.00 -10.03
C LYS A 5 -22.87 24.59 -8.90
N GLY A 6 -22.51 23.32 -8.80
CA GLY A 6 -21.39 22.89 -7.95
C GLY A 6 -21.59 21.60 -7.15
N ALA A 7 -22.16 20.54 -7.75
CA ALA A 7 -22.02 19.18 -7.25
C ALA A 7 -21.34 18.38 -8.38
N GLY A 8 -20.09 17.96 -8.20
CA GLY A 8 -19.34 17.29 -9.26
C GLY A 8 -17.83 17.44 -9.22
N LYS A 9 -17.26 18.04 -8.16
CA LYS A 9 -15.80 18.02 -7.91
C LYS A 9 -15.40 17.38 -6.58
N ASP A 10 -16.31 17.27 -5.62
CA ASP A 10 -16.00 16.72 -4.29
C ASP A 10 -16.20 15.19 -4.19
N GLU A 11 -16.89 14.57 -5.14
CA GLU A 11 -17.20 13.13 -5.09
C GLU A 11 -16.14 12.25 -5.78
N ALA A 12 -15.36 12.83 -6.71
CA ALA A 12 -14.35 12.11 -7.48
C ALA A 12 -12.95 12.11 -6.84
N ALA A 13 -12.76 12.85 -5.75
CA ALA A 13 -11.53 12.86 -4.96
C ALA A 13 -11.56 11.87 -3.77
N MET A 14 -12.65 11.10 -3.62
CA MET A 14 -12.94 10.26 -2.45
C MET A 14 -12.54 8.78 -2.64
N ILE A 15 -11.41 8.54 -3.32
CA ILE A 15 -10.72 7.23 -3.33
C ILE A 15 -9.26 7.36 -2.87
N ALA A 16 -8.88 8.56 -2.38
CA ALA A 16 -7.86 8.63 -1.34
C ALA A 16 -8.50 8.05 -0.08
N ARG A 17 -7.78 7.19 0.64
CA ARG A 17 -8.22 6.69 1.95
C ARG A 17 -8.70 7.90 2.76
N GLU A 18 -10.00 8.02 3.02
CA GLU A 18 -10.39 8.76 4.20
C GLU A 18 -9.75 7.98 5.33
N ASP A 19 -8.66 8.50 5.87
CA ASP A 19 -8.07 8.04 7.12
C ASP A 19 -9.06 8.40 8.24
N VAL A 20 -10.24 7.77 8.19
CA VAL A 20 -11.19 7.78 9.28
C VAL A 20 -10.45 7.10 10.41
N LEU A 21 -10.19 7.85 11.48
CA LEU A 21 -9.62 7.30 12.69
C LEU A 21 -10.42 6.05 13.07
N PRO A 22 -9.76 4.93 13.38
CA PRO A 22 -10.47 3.71 13.73
C PRO A 22 -11.39 4.00 14.92
N SER A 23 -12.67 3.63 14.80
CA SER A 23 -13.60 3.68 15.92
C SER A 23 -13.20 2.61 16.93
N VAL A 24 -13.12 2.98 18.21
CA VAL A 24 -12.83 2.03 19.29
C VAL A 24 -14.14 1.68 20.00
N ASP A 25 -14.51 0.41 19.97
CA ASP A 25 -15.70 -0.09 20.64
C ASP A 25 -15.47 -0.25 22.16
N GLY A 26 -16.55 -0.19 22.94
CA GLY A 26 -16.47 -0.33 24.40
C GLY A 26 -15.80 -1.62 24.88
N ASP A 27 -16.03 -2.75 24.21
CA ASP A 27 -15.38 -4.05 24.52
C ASP A 27 -13.86 -4.02 24.29
N GLU A 28 -13.38 -3.18 23.38
CA GLU A 28 -11.95 -3.04 23.12
C GLU A 28 -11.25 -2.28 24.24
N LEU A 29 -11.96 -1.37 24.92
CA LEU A 29 -11.46 -0.60 26.05
C LEU A 29 -11.50 -1.39 27.37
N GLU A 30 -12.34 -2.43 27.48
CA GLU A 30 -12.48 -3.18 28.73
C GLU A 30 -11.23 -4.00 29.06
N PRO A 31 -10.55 -3.73 30.20
CA PRO A 31 -9.35 -4.47 30.54
C PRO A 31 -9.69 -5.89 31.00
N ARG A 32 -9.12 -6.88 30.35
CA ARG A 32 -9.30 -8.31 30.65
C ARG A 32 -8.16 -8.84 31.49
N PHE A 33 -8.52 -9.44 32.63
CA PHE A 33 -7.56 -10.11 33.50
C PHE A 33 -7.24 -11.51 32.97
N ARG A 34 -5.95 -11.86 32.90
CA ARG A 34 -5.47 -13.21 32.61
C ARG A 34 -4.37 -13.58 33.59
N ALA A 35 -4.43 -14.80 34.11
CA ALA A 35 -3.32 -15.39 34.84
C ALA A 35 -2.45 -16.19 33.86
N VAL A 36 -1.21 -15.75 33.66
CA VAL A 36 -0.24 -16.33 32.75
C VAL A 36 0.90 -16.97 33.54
N THR A 37 1.39 -18.12 33.08
CA THR A 37 2.49 -18.84 33.72
C THR A 37 3.65 -18.94 32.74
N GLY A 38 4.84 -18.49 33.13
CA GLY A 38 6.05 -18.51 32.32
C GLY A 38 7.29 -18.47 33.21
N GLY A 39 8.37 -19.15 32.81
CA GLY A 39 9.57 -19.28 33.64
C GLY A 39 9.33 -19.89 35.02
N GLY A 40 8.26 -20.68 35.19
CA GLY A 40 7.86 -21.27 36.47
C GLY A 40 7.08 -20.33 37.41
N GLU A 41 6.89 -19.06 37.05
CA GLU A 41 6.12 -18.09 37.83
C GLU A 41 4.72 -17.86 37.25
N ARG A 42 3.72 -17.68 38.11
CA ARG A 42 2.36 -17.30 37.72
C ARG A 42 2.10 -15.82 38.02
N ARG A 43 1.73 -15.06 36.99
CA ARG A 43 1.47 -13.61 37.08
C ARG A 43 0.05 -13.28 36.63
N GLY A 44 -0.63 -12.45 37.41
CA GLY A 44 -1.94 -11.90 37.05
C GLY A 44 -1.76 -10.58 36.32
N ILE A 45 -2.25 -10.48 35.08
CA ILE A 45 -2.07 -9.31 34.22
C ILE A 45 -3.42 -8.84 33.71
N ARG A 46 -3.65 -7.53 33.73
CA ARG A 46 -4.87 -6.91 33.21
C ARG A 46 -4.50 -5.99 32.05
N LEU A 47 -5.00 -6.32 30.86
CA LEU A 47 -4.78 -5.58 29.62
C LEU A 47 -6.06 -5.53 28.80
N GLU A 48 -6.24 -4.46 28.05
CA GLU A 48 -7.28 -4.29 27.04
C GLU A 48 -7.14 -5.37 25.96
N ARG A 49 -8.24 -5.71 25.29
CA ARG A 49 -8.30 -6.83 24.34
C ARG A 49 -7.29 -6.69 23.21
N ILE A 50 -7.15 -5.50 22.64
CA ILE A 50 -6.23 -5.23 21.52
C ILE A 50 -4.77 -5.58 21.86
N TYR A 51 -4.34 -5.33 23.09
CA TYR A 51 -2.98 -5.67 23.52
C TYR A 51 -2.83 -7.18 23.68
N TRP A 52 -3.84 -7.89 24.20
CA TRP A 52 -3.81 -9.35 24.21
C TRP A 52 -3.72 -9.95 22.81
N ASP A 53 -4.44 -9.38 21.85
CA ASP A 53 -4.41 -9.83 20.46
C ASP A 53 -3.03 -9.57 19.82
N GLY A 54 -2.44 -8.40 20.08
CA GLY A 54 -1.06 -8.08 19.65
C GLY A 54 -0.02 -9.03 20.24
N LEU A 55 -0.08 -9.30 21.55
CA LEU A 55 0.79 -10.28 22.21
C LEU A 55 0.59 -11.70 21.69
N GLY A 56 -0.65 -12.08 21.38
CA GLY A 56 -0.98 -13.38 20.78
C GLY A 56 -0.34 -13.55 19.40
N ARG A 57 -0.47 -12.56 18.52
CA ARG A 57 0.19 -12.58 17.20
C ARG A 57 1.72 -12.59 17.30
N MET A 58 2.28 -11.87 18.27
CA MET A 58 3.72 -11.90 18.56
C MET A 58 4.17 -13.28 19.04
N SER A 59 3.41 -13.92 19.93
CA SER A 59 3.63 -15.29 20.40
C SER A 59 3.62 -16.29 19.24
N GLU A 60 2.61 -16.23 18.37
CA GLU A 60 2.50 -17.10 17.19
C GLU A 60 3.67 -16.90 16.22
N ALA A 61 4.02 -15.66 15.91
CA ALA A 61 5.10 -15.34 14.99
C ALA A 61 6.48 -15.74 15.53
N GLY A 62 6.68 -15.63 16.85
CA GLY A 62 7.94 -15.99 17.51
C GLY A 62 8.06 -17.46 17.91
N GLY A 63 6.97 -18.24 17.85
CA GLY A 63 6.95 -19.62 18.31
C GLY A 63 7.19 -19.77 19.83
N ILE A 64 6.89 -18.73 20.62
CA ILE A 64 7.03 -18.71 22.09
C ILE A 64 5.67 -18.59 22.76
N SER A 65 5.50 -19.11 23.97
CA SER A 65 4.23 -18.97 24.68
C SER A 65 4.03 -17.52 25.16
N ILE A 66 2.76 -17.09 25.32
CA ILE A 66 2.44 -15.79 25.94
C ILE A 66 3.05 -15.70 27.35
N GLY A 67 3.08 -16.81 28.10
CA GLY A 67 3.68 -16.87 29.43
C GLY A 67 5.17 -16.55 29.41
N ASP A 68 5.91 -17.14 28.47
CA ASP A 68 7.35 -16.89 28.31
C ASP A 68 7.62 -15.47 27.81
N LEU A 69 6.80 -14.97 26.89
CA LEU A 69 6.88 -13.58 26.45
C LEU A 69 6.71 -12.60 27.63
N VAL A 70 5.72 -12.86 28.49
CA VAL A 70 5.50 -12.07 29.71
C VAL A 70 6.67 -12.19 30.68
N TYR A 71 7.22 -13.40 30.85
CA TYR A 71 8.38 -13.65 31.71
C TYR A 71 9.61 -12.87 31.24
N HIS A 72 9.95 -12.95 29.95
CA HIS A 72 11.07 -12.20 29.37
C HIS A 72 10.86 -10.69 29.45
N THR A 73 9.65 -10.21 29.14
CA THR A 73 9.32 -8.78 29.26
C THR A 73 9.50 -8.27 30.69
N ALA A 74 9.11 -9.09 31.68
CA ALA A 74 9.27 -8.73 33.07
C ALA A 74 10.73 -8.72 33.54
N ALA A 75 11.58 -9.59 32.99
CA ALA A 75 13.01 -9.61 33.30
C ALA A 75 13.74 -8.35 32.80
N GLU A 76 13.22 -7.70 31.75
CA GLU A 76 13.74 -6.45 31.20
C GLU A 76 13.14 -5.19 31.86
N MET A 77 12.21 -5.36 32.81
CA MET A 77 11.50 -4.26 33.43
C MET A 77 12.41 -3.51 34.44
N PRO A 78 12.49 -2.17 34.38
CA PRO A 78 13.16 -1.39 35.42
C PRO A 78 12.54 -1.60 36.80
N GLU A 79 13.29 -1.39 37.89
CA GLU A 79 12.82 -1.62 39.27
C GLU A 79 11.52 -0.87 39.63
N THR A 80 11.25 0.28 39.02
CA THR A 80 10.03 1.08 39.21
C THR A 80 9.01 0.92 38.08
N GLY A 81 9.22 -0.05 37.19
CA GLY A 81 8.40 -0.25 35.99
C GLY A 81 7.03 -0.89 36.27
N ASN A 82 6.09 -0.66 35.36
CA ASN A 82 4.78 -1.31 35.36
C ASN A 82 4.70 -2.32 34.22
N LEU A 83 4.59 -3.61 34.55
CA LEU A 83 4.58 -4.70 33.57
C LEU A 83 3.45 -4.57 32.55
N ALA A 84 2.25 -4.15 32.98
CA ALA A 84 1.13 -3.96 32.06
C ALA A 84 1.42 -2.82 31.07
N SER A 85 1.97 -1.70 31.53
CA SER A 85 2.40 -0.61 30.63
C SER A 85 3.49 -1.07 29.66
N LEU A 86 4.47 -1.85 30.12
CA LEU A 86 5.53 -2.38 29.26
C LEU A 86 4.99 -3.35 28.20
N LEU A 87 4.03 -4.21 28.55
CA LEU A 87 3.38 -5.11 27.59
C LEU A 87 2.54 -4.36 26.54
N ARG A 88 1.91 -3.24 26.90
CA ARG A 88 1.24 -2.35 25.92
C ARG A 88 2.25 -1.76 24.94
N VAL A 89 3.37 -1.25 25.45
CA VAL A 89 4.45 -0.72 24.60
C VAL A 89 5.01 -1.80 23.69
N LEU A 90 5.27 -3.00 24.21
CA LEU A 90 5.83 -4.10 23.43
C LEU A 90 4.90 -4.55 22.30
N SER A 91 3.62 -4.77 22.62
CA SER A 91 2.63 -5.17 21.61
C SER A 91 2.44 -4.11 20.53
N PHE A 92 2.39 -2.82 20.90
CA PHE A 92 2.28 -1.74 19.93
C PHE A 92 3.53 -1.60 19.06
N LYS A 93 4.73 -1.66 19.67
CA LYS A 93 6.01 -1.63 18.95
C LYS A 93 6.09 -2.77 17.93
N TRP A 94 5.68 -3.98 18.31
CA TRP A 94 5.67 -5.12 17.40
C TRP A 94 4.73 -4.92 16.20
N VAL A 95 3.53 -4.36 16.43
CA VAL A 95 2.58 -4.04 15.35
C VAL A 95 3.15 -2.99 14.41
N LEU A 96 3.75 -1.91 14.93
CA LEU A 96 4.39 -0.88 14.11
C LEU A 96 5.52 -1.47 13.26
N SER A 97 6.43 -2.26 13.84
CA SER A 97 7.49 -2.91 13.07
C SER A 97 6.97 -3.86 12.00
N ARG A 98 5.79 -4.47 12.21
CA ARG A 98 5.15 -5.32 11.20
C ARG A 98 4.51 -4.50 10.08
N LEU A 99 3.94 -3.34 10.41
CA LEU A 99 3.46 -2.38 9.42
C LEU A 99 4.62 -1.89 8.55
N ASP A 100 5.72 -1.45 9.17
CA ASP A 100 6.94 -1.01 8.47
C ASP A 100 7.43 -2.08 7.48
N ALA A 101 7.47 -3.34 7.90
CA ALA A 101 7.89 -4.45 7.04
C ALA A 101 6.96 -4.67 5.83
N VAL A 102 5.64 -4.50 6.01
CA VAL A 102 4.67 -4.63 4.91
C VAL A 102 4.76 -3.44 3.97
N GLU A 103 4.94 -2.23 4.51
CA GLU A 103 5.11 -1.00 3.75
C GLU A 103 6.40 -1.04 2.93
N ASP A 104 7.51 -1.56 3.48
CA ASP A 104 8.76 -1.75 2.74
C ASP A 104 8.59 -2.70 1.55
N VAL A 105 7.88 -3.83 1.74
CA VAL A 105 7.53 -4.75 0.64
C VAL A 105 6.68 -4.04 -0.42
N ALA A 106 5.75 -3.19 -0.01
CA ALA A 106 4.91 -2.36 -0.89
C ALA A 106 5.49 -0.96 -1.14
N SER A 107 6.82 -0.81 -1.22
CA SER A 107 7.47 0.48 -1.47
C SER A 107 7.57 0.80 -2.96
N LEU A 108 7.71 2.08 -3.30
CA LEU A 108 8.01 2.49 -4.69
C LEU A 108 9.32 1.88 -5.20
N THR A 109 10.30 1.65 -4.33
CA THR A 109 11.58 1.00 -4.66
C THR A 109 11.37 -0.43 -5.14
N ASN A 110 10.60 -1.23 -4.39
CA ASN A 110 10.28 -2.61 -4.79
C ASN A 110 9.37 -2.66 -6.03
N LEU A 111 8.40 -1.75 -6.14
CA LEU A 111 7.59 -1.60 -7.35
C LEU A 111 8.46 -1.31 -8.59
N ASN A 112 9.44 -0.42 -8.47
CA ASN A 112 10.36 -0.14 -9.57
C ASN A 112 11.18 -1.38 -9.94
N ALA A 113 11.67 -2.15 -8.96
CA ALA A 113 12.41 -3.39 -9.24
C ALA A 113 11.56 -4.40 -10.04
N VAL A 114 10.28 -4.59 -9.65
CA VAL A 114 9.34 -5.45 -10.40
C VAL A 114 9.11 -4.91 -11.81
N LEU A 115 8.93 -3.59 -11.97
CA LEU A 115 8.72 -2.96 -13.25
C LEU A 115 9.92 -3.15 -14.20
N GLN A 116 11.15 -2.95 -13.69
CA GLN A 116 12.38 -3.13 -14.48
C GLN A 116 12.61 -4.60 -14.88
N ALA A 117 12.17 -5.54 -14.04
CA ALA A 117 12.26 -6.98 -14.35
C ALA A 117 11.27 -7.42 -15.45
N SER A 118 10.27 -6.61 -15.81
CA SER A 118 9.30 -6.94 -16.85
C SER A 118 9.95 -7.00 -18.24
N PRO A 119 9.74 -8.09 -19.02
CA PRO A 119 10.25 -8.19 -20.39
C PRO A 119 9.42 -7.39 -21.40
N THR A 120 8.19 -7.00 -21.04
CA THR A 120 7.30 -6.20 -21.89
C THR A 120 7.36 -4.72 -21.53
N PRO A 121 7.04 -3.81 -22.48
CA PRO A 121 6.91 -2.39 -22.19
C PRO A 121 5.93 -2.14 -21.05
N ALA A 122 6.42 -1.58 -19.96
CA ALA A 122 5.63 -1.39 -18.74
C ALA A 122 5.82 0.00 -18.15
N VAL A 123 4.74 0.52 -17.56
CA VAL A 123 4.67 1.85 -16.95
C VAL A 123 3.88 1.80 -15.65
N VAL A 124 4.13 2.76 -14.75
CA VAL A 124 3.30 3.03 -13.58
C VAL A 124 2.61 4.38 -13.79
N LEU A 125 1.29 4.40 -13.67
CA LEU A 125 0.44 5.56 -13.85
C LEU A 125 -0.07 6.06 -12.50
N THR A 126 0.02 7.37 -12.29
CA THR A 126 -0.65 8.04 -11.17
C THR A 126 -2.12 8.31 -11.49
N GLN A 127 -2.89 8.70 -10.47
CA GLN A 127 -4.28 9.10 -10.65
C GLN A 127 -4.42 10.27 -11.64
N GLU A 128 -3.44 11.18 -11.69
CA GLU A 128 -3.39 12.34 -12.59
C GLU A 128 -2.95 12.02 -14.02
N ARG A 129 -2.89 10.74 -14.42
CA ARG A 129 -2.48 10.25 -15.75
C ARG A 129 -0.99 10.49 -16.08
N GLY A 130 -0.19 10.83 -15.08
CA GLY A 130 1.25 10.96 -15.23
C GLY A 130 1.95 9.60 -15.20
N ILE A 131 2.98 9.42 -16.02
CA ILE A 131 3.86 8.25 -15.92
C ILE A 131 4.84 8.49 -14.77
N LYS A 132 4.69 7.75 -13.67
CA LYS A 132 5.57 7.82 -12.49
C LYS A 132 6.86 7.02 -12.68
N LEU A 133 6.74 5.82 -13.24
CA LEU A 133 7.85 4.91 -13.53
C LEU A 133 7.64 4.25 -14.89
N PHE A 134 8.72 3.79 -15.51
CA PHE A 134 8.70 3.02 -16.75
C PHE A 134 9.95 2.15 -16.85
N ASN A 135 9.92 1.09 -17.67
CA ASN A 135 11.07 0.22 -17.89
C ASN A 135 11.79 0.47 -19.22
N ASP A 136 12.94 -0.18 -19.40
CA ASP A 136 13.74 -0.08 -20.62
C ASP A 136 13.01 -0.57 -21.87
N ALA A 137 12.16 -1.59 -21.75
CA ALA A 137 11.36 -2.09 -22.86
C ALA A 137 10.40 -1.01 -23.38
N PHE A 138 9.81 -0.21 -22.49
CA PHE A 138 8.99 0.94 -22.84
C PHE A 138 9.78 2.00 -23.61
N LEU A 139 10.99 2.34 -23.16
CA LEU A 139 11.85 3.29 -23.87
C LEU A 139 12.26 2.79 -25.26
N LYS A 140 12.59 1.50 -25.39
CA LYS A 140 12.90 0.87 -26.68
C LYS A 140 11.70 0.94 -27.63
N MET A 141 10.50 0.64 -27.13
CA MET A 141 9.27 0.77 -27.89
C MET A 141 9.04 2.22 -28.35
N LEU A 142 9.19 3.20 -27.45
CA LEU A 142 9.04 4.62 -27.80
C LEU A 142 10.05 5.04 -28.87
N ARG A 143 11.34 4.71 -28.73
CA ARG A 143 12.36 5.02 -29.75
C ARG A 143 12.01 4.45 -31.12
N HIS A 144 11.51 3.21 -31.16
CA HIS A 144 11.19 2.55 -32.40
C HIS A 144 9.93 3.13 -33.06
N ARG A 145 8.93 3.50 -32.27
CA ARG A 145 7.63 3.97 -32.77
C ARG A 145 7.54 5.49 -32.92
N LEU A 146 8.40 6.24 -32.24
CA LEU A 146 8.48 7.70 -32.22
C LEU A 146 9.96 8.12 -32.41
N PRO A 147 10.51 7.99 -33.62
CA PRO A 147 11.95 8.17 -33.87
C PRO A 147 12.44 9.62 -33.74
N MET A 148 11.54 10.60 -33.62
CA MET A 148 11.87 12.03 -33.50
C MET A 148 12.13 12.47 -32.06
N ILE A 149 12.33 11.53 -31.13
CA ILE A 149 12.60 11.83 -29.72
C ILE A 149 14.12 11.84 -29.48
N ASP A 150 14.67 13.02 -29.23
CA ASP A 150 16.10 13.17 -28.92
C ASP A 150 16.45 12.62 -27.52
N ASP A 151 15.78 13.11 -26.47
CA ASP A 151 15.92 12.57 -25.10
C ASP A 151 14.67 11.77 -24.69
N VAL A 152 14.73 10.47 -24.94
CA VAL A 152 13.61 9.55 -24.67
C VAL A 152 13.35 9.38 -23.18
N GLN A 153 14.38 9.48 -22.35
CA GLN A 153 14.25 9.34 -20.89
C GLN A 153 13.52 10.53 -20.29
N GLN A 154 13.95 11.75 -20.65
CA GLN A 154 13.30 12.97 -20.17
C GLN A 154 11.91 13.13 -20.76
N THR A 155 11.73 12.80 -22.04
CA THR A 155 10.42 12.84 -22.70
C THR A 155 9.45 11.85 -22.06
N ALA A 156 9.88 10.62 -21.76
CA ALA A 156 9.02 9.61 -21.13
C ALA A 156 8.42 10.07 -19.78
N ARG A 157 9.13 10.92 -19.03
CA ARG A 157 8.64 11.49 -17.76
C ARG A 157 7.60 12.60 -17.95
N THR A 158 7.58 13.26 -19.11
CA THR A 158 6.62 14.33 -19.42
C THR A 158 5.46 13.85 -20.30
N LEU A 159 5.58 12.65 -20.88
CA LEU A 159 4.51 12.01 -21.63
C LEU A 159 3.28 11.79 -20.75
N ARG A 160 2.13 12.14 -21.30
CA ARG A 160 0.83 11.76 -20.76
C ARG A 160 0.31 10.58 -21.54
N LEU A 161 0.02 9.51 -20.83
CA LEU A 161 -0.64 8.34 -21.38
C LEU A 161 -2.14 8.48 -21.09
N SER A 162 -2.93 8.64 -22.14
CA SER A 162 -4.39 8.59 -22.02
C SER A 162 -4.86 7.16 -22.28
N ILE A 163 -5.74 6.65 -21.44
CA ILE A 163 -6.46 5.39 -21.64
C ILE A 163 -7.91 5.68 -22.01
N ASP A 164 -8.57 4.74 -22.67
CA ASP A 164 -9.96 4.89 -23.14
C ASP A 164 -10.95 4.95 -21.96
N THR A 165 -10.60 4.29 -20.86
CA THR A 165 -11.34 4.31 -19.59
C THR A 165 -10.79 5.41 -18.67
N GLN A 166 -11.62 6.06 -17.85
CA GLN A 166 -11.10 7.04 -16.89
C GLN A 166 -10.24 6.35 -15.81
N ILE A 167 -9.11 6.95 -15.41
CA ILE A 167 -8.20 6.32 -14.43
C ILE A 167 -8.92 6.07 -13.10
N GLU A 168 -9.79 6.99 -12.68
CA GLU A 168 -10.59 6.90 -11.46
C GLU A 168 -11.53 5.69 -11.50
N GLU A 169 -12.16 5.43 -12.65
CA GLU A 169 -13.01 4.26 -12.88
C GLU A 169 -12.18 2.96 -12.85
N VAL A 170 -11.02 2.94 -13.51
CA VAL A 170 -10.11 1.78 -13.48
C VAL A 170 -9.65 1.47 -12.06
N LEU A 171 -9.23 2.48 -11.30
CA LEU A 171 -8.84 2.33 -9.89
C LEU A 171 -10.01 1.79 -9.06
N SER A 172 -11.21 2.34 -9.22
CA SER A 172 -12.41 1.88 -8.52
C SER A 172 -12.70 0.40 -8.79
N VAL A 173 -12.71 0.00 -10.08
CA VAL A 173 -12.97 -1.37 -10.50
C VAL A 173 -11.93 -2.33 -9.93
N LEU A 174 -10.65 -1.98 -10.01
CA LEU A 174 -9.57 -2.86 -9.54
C LEU A 174 -9.45 -2.89 -8.01
N LEU A 175 -9.80 -1.81 -7.30
CA LEU A 175 -9.91 -1.79 -5.84
C LEU A 175 -11.06 -2.67 -5.35
N ALA A 176 -12.20 -2.66 -6.04
CA ALA A 176 -13.32 -3.56 -5.75
C ALA A 176 -13.01 -5.03 -6.12
N ASN A 177 -12.17 -5.25 -7.14
CA ASN A 177 -11.82 -6.57 -7.66
C ASN A 177 -10.32 -6.86 -7.53
N ARG A 178 -9.79 -6.84 -6.29
CA ARG A 178 -8.36 -7.04 -6.03
C ARG A 178 -7.82 -8.33 -6.66
N GLY A 179 -6.62 -8.25 -7.22
CA GLY A 179 -5.96 -9.35 -7.92
C GLY A 179 -6.44 -9.60 -9.36
N LYS A 180 -7.33 -8.75 -9.89
CA LYS A 180 -7.72 -8.76 -11.30
C LYS A 180 -6.93 -7.74 -12.12
N THR A 181 -7.03 -7.86 -13.43
CA THR A 181 -6.50 -6.89 -14.39
C THR A 181 -7.62 -6.34 -15.27
N LEU A 182 -7.38 -5.17 -15.87
CA LEU A 182 -8.30 -4.51 -16.79
C LEU A 182 -7.57 -4.18 -18.08
N ASN A 183 -8.08 -4.70 -19.21
CA ASN A 183 -7.56 -4.38 -20.53
C ASN A 183 -8.32 -3.19 -21.12
N THR A 184 -7.60 -2.20 -21.63
CA THR A 184 -8.19 -1.01 -22.26
C THR A 184 -7.26 -0.48 -23.35
N GLY A 185 -7.79 0.32 -24.28
CA GLY A 185 -6.96 1.02 -25.24
C GLY A 185 -6.16 2.15 -24.59
N PHE A 186 -5.04 2.50 -25.19
CA PHE A 186 -4.26 3.67 -24.80
C PHE A 186 -3.84 4.49 -26.02
N LYS A 187 -3.53 5.76 -25.75
CA LYS A 187 -2.91 6.70 -26.67
C LYS A 187 -1.81 7.48 -25.97
N ILE A 188 -0.68 7.61 -26.64
CA ILE A 188 0.44 8.48 -26.28
C ILE A 188 0.59 9.49 -27.41
N GLY A 189 0.57 10.78 -27.09
CA GLY A 189 0.78 11.86 -28.06
C GLY A 189 2.14 12.54 -27.82
N LEU A 190 2.87 12.80 -28.90
CA LEU A 190 4.07 13.63 -28.88
C LEU A 190 4.15 14.47 -30.16
N GLY A 191 3.92 15.77 -30.03
CA GLY A 191 3.88 16.68 -31.19
C GLY A 191 2.84 16.22 -32.22
N SER A 192 3.29 15.96 -33.46
CA SER A 192 2.46 15.44 -34.54
C SER A 192 2.34 13.91 -34.56
N GLN A 193 3.12 13.20 -33.74
CA GLN A 193 3.11 11.75 -33.68
C GLN A 193 2.20 11.27 -32.56
N SER A 194 1.52 10.14 -32.80
CA SER A 194 0.78 9.46 -31.75
C SER A 194 0.92 7.95 -31.88
N LEU A 195 1.05 7.29 -30.73
CA LEU A 195 1.07 5.84 -30.60
C LEU A 195 -0.23 5.41 -29.93
N THR A 196 -0.93 4.44 -30.53
CA THR A 196 -2.10 3.79 -29.93
C THR A 196 -1.87 2.30 -29.81
N GLY A 197 -2.57 1.66 -28.87
CA GLY A 197 -2.50 0.22 -28.65
C GLY A 197 -3.38 -0.21 -27.49
N HIS A 198 -3.09 -1.39 -26.94
CA HIS A 198 -3.79 -1.92 -25.76
C HIS A 198 -2.84 -2.04 -24.58
N ILE A 199 -3.36 -1.75 -23.39
CA ILE A 199 -2.65 -1.85 -22.12
C ILE A 199 -3.46 -2.70 -21.15
N ASN A 200 -2.78 -3.60 -20.46
CA ASN A 200 -3.35 -4.38 -19.36
C ASN A 200 -2.93 -3.74 -18.04
N LEU A 201 -3.90 -3.27 -17.26
CA LEU A 201 -3.72 -2.51 -16.02
C LEU A 201 -4.01 -3.39 -14.81
N ALA A 202 -3.22 -3.22 -13.75
CA ALA A 202 -3.44 -3.79 -12.43
C ALA A 202 -3.16 -2.74 -11.36
N LEU A 203 -3.61 -2.97 -10.12
CA LEU A 203 -3.18 -2.14 -8.99
C LEU A 203 -1.68 -2.28 -8.79
N ALA A 204 -0.98 -1.15 -8.70
CA ALA A 204 0.42 -1.15 -8.33
C ALA A 204 0.54 -1.54 -6.84
N PRO A 205 1.41 -2.49 -6.48
CA PRO A 205 1.66 -2.87 -5.07
C PRO A 205 2.44 -1.76 -4.35
N THR A 206 1.76 -0.68 -3.97
CA THR A 206 2.33 0.44 -3.21
C THR A 206 1.42 0.91 -2.08
N HIS A 207 2.01 1.38 -0.99
CA HIS A 207 1.29 2.01 0.13
C HIS A 207 1.26 3.55 0.07
N GLU A 208 2.11 4.18 -0.76
CA GLU A 208 2.28 5.64 -0.80
C GLU A 208 1.10 6.38 -1.43
N ALA A 209 0.59 5.88 -2.55
CA ALA A 209 -0.56 6.46 -3.26
C ALA A 209 -1.23 5.41 -4.17
N PRO A 210 -2.55 5.51 -4.44
CA PRO A 210 -3.21 4.68 -5.43
C PRO A 210 -2.58 4.88 -6.83
N MET A 211 -2.02 3.80 -7.39
CA MET A 211 -1.39 3.81 -8.70
C MET A 211 -1.75 2.55 -9.49
N LEU A 212 -1.58 2.63 -10.80
CA LEU A 212 -1.76 1.51 -11.71
C LEU A 212 -0.42 1.10 -12.28
N ILE A 213 -0.16 -0.21 -12.36
CA ILE A 213 0.90 -0.75 -13.20
C ILE A 213 0.28 -1.24 -14.51
N GLY A 214 0.86 -0.83 -15.63
CA GLY A 214 0.35 -1.11 -16.96
C GLY A 214 1.38 -1.81 -17.82
N TYR A 215 0.96 -2.90 -18.47
CA TYR A 215 1.77 -3.67 -19.41
C TYR A 215 1.18 -3.53 -20.80
N ILE A 216 1.97 -3.01 -21.74
CA ILE A 216 1.53 -2.78 -23.11
C ILE A 216 1.72 -4.07 -23.91
N SER A 217 0.64 -4.49 -24.56
CA SER A 217 0.69 -5.60 -25.52
C SER A 217 1.19 -5.05 -26.84
N VAL A 218 2.33 -5.57 -27.31
CA VAL A 218 2.96 -5.19 -28.58
C VAL A 218 2.44 -6.07 -29.71
#